data_AF-A0A6T8PI10-F1
#
_entry.id   AF-A0A6T8PI10-F1
#
_cell.length_a   1.000
_cell.length_b   1.000
_cell.length_c   1.000
_cell.angle_alpha   90.00
_cell.angle_beta   90.00
_cell.angle_gamma   90.00
#
_symmetry.space_group_name_H-M   'P 1'
#
loop_
_entity.id
_entity.type
_entity.pdbx_description
1 polymer ?
#
loop_
_entity_poly.entity_id
_entity_poly.type
_entity_poly.pdbx_seq_one_letter_code
_entity_poly.pdbx_strand_id
1 'polypeptide(L)'
;RREFRVMFVGMTSDRGMLERTVVKLGGVLVEDPCTCTHVVMDRIKLSAKLLTVLAREEPCVIVRTRWLEDCAAQSTWVPTASDKFQVQDAAKQKELSEAMGTPFSLNRWWDRRPPG
;
A
#
# COMPACT_ATOMS: atom_id res chain seq x y z
N ARG A 1 17.02 2.90 -12.37
CA ARG A 1 15.61 3.19 -12.02
C ARG A 1 15.19 2.17 -10.97
N ARG A 2 14.55 2.60 -9.86
CA ARG A 2 13.96 1.64 -8.90
C ARG A 2 12.73 1.01 -9.57
N GLU A 3 12.68 -0.31 -9.62
CA GLU A 3 11.58 -1.10 -10.18
C GLU A 3 10.34 -1.04 -9.26
N PHE A 4 9.14 -0.84 -9.82
CA PHE A 4 7.91 -0.90 -9.04
C PHE A 4 7.49 -2.35 -8.81
N ARG A 5 7.77 -2.86 -7.61
CA ARG A 5 7.35 -4.19 -7.15
C ARG A 5 6.07 -4.06 -6.35
N VAL A 6 4.94 -4.41 -6.95
CA VAL A 6 3.59 -4.13 -6.44
C VAL A 6 2.96 -5.40 -5.89
N MET A 7 2.48 -5.34 -4.65
CA MET A 7 1.71 -6.38 -4.00
C MET A 7 0.28 -5.90 -3.73
N PHE A 8 -0.71 -6.73 -4.00
CA PHE A 8 -2.11 -6.45 -3.69
C PHE A 8 -2.51 -7.15 -2.39
N VAL A 9 -3.19 -6.43 -1.50
CA VAL A 9 -3.65 -6.97 -0.22
C VAL A 9 -5.12 -6.65 -0.01
N GLY A 10 -5.92 -7.67 0.32
CA GLY A 10 -7.31 -7.49 0.77
C GLY A 10 -8.32 -7.07 -0.30
N MET A 11 -7.89 -6.93 -1.56
CA MET A 11 -8.76 -6.47 -2.65
C MET A 11 -9.80 -7.49 -3.10
N THR A 12 -11.04 -7.03 -3.30
CA THR A 12 -12.17 -7.84 -3.80
C THR A 12 -12.64 -7.45 -5.21
N SER A 13 -12.36 -6.24 -5.69
CA SER A 13 -12.83 -5.74 -6.98
C SER A 13 -11.68 -5.18 -7.83
N ASP A 14 -11.80 -5.27 -9.15
CA ASP A 14 -10.91 -4.66 -10.17
C ASP A 14 -9.42 -5.06 -10.15
N ARG A 15 -9.03 -6.03 -9.30
CA ARG A 15 -7.64 -6.52 -9.20
C ARG A 15 -7.01 -6.85 -10.56
N GLY A 16 -7.70 -7.60 -11.42
CA GLY A 16 -7.15 -8.01 -12.72
C GLY A 16 -6.92 -6.83 -13.69
N MET A 17 -7.70 -5.75 -13.58
CA MET A 17 -7.45 -4.54 -14.38
C MET A 17 -6.19 -3.82 -13.89
N LEU A 18 -6.05 -3.67 -12.57
CA LEU A 18 -4.92 -3.00 -11.95
C LEU A 18 -3.61 -3.78 -12.12
N GLU A 19 -3.65 -5.11 -12.04
CA GLU A 19 -2.50 -5.98 -12.35
C GLU A 19 -2.00 -5.76 -13.78
N ARG A 20 -2.90 -5.67 -14.76
CA ARG A 20 -2.54 -5.34 -16.14
C ARG A 20 -1.92 -3.96 -16.25
N THR A 21 -2.40 -2.97 -15.50
CA THR A 21 -1.77 -1.64 -15.45
C THR A 21 -0.33 -1.72 -14.96
N VAL A 22 -0.06 -2.47 -13.87
CA VAL A 22 1.29 -2.63 -13.33
C VAL A 22 2.24 -3.18 -14.39
N VAL A 23 1.85 -4.28 -15.05
CA VAL A 23 2.66 -4.92 -16.09
C VAL A 23 2.87 -4.00 -17.29
N LYS A 24 1.81 -3.32 -17.76
CA LYS A 24 1.88 -2.39 -18.90
C LYS A 24 2.84 -1.22 -18.65
N LEU A 25 2.95 -0.75 -17.42
CA LEU A 25 3.85 0.34 -17.04
C LEU A 25 5.28 -0.14 -16.70
N GLY A 26 5.58 -1.42 -16.90
CA GLY A 26 6.90 -2.02 -16.65
C GLY A 26 7.20 -2.28 -15.17
N GLY A 27 6.16 -2.43 -14.34
CA GLY A 27 6.28 -2.89 -12.96
C GLY A 27 6.18 -4.41 -12.86
N VAL A 28 6.48 -4.93 -11.67
CA VAL A 28 6.46 -6.36 -11.35
C VAL A 28 5.42 -6.63 -10.28
N LEU A 29 4.58 -7.64 -10.53
CA LEU A 29 3.67 -8.17 -9.53
C LEU A 29 4.44 -9.10 -8.60
N VAL A 30 4.34 -8.87 -7.29
CA VAL A 30 4.99 -9.70 -6.27
C VAL A 30 3.98 -10.17 -5.23
N GLU A 31 4.16 -11.40 -4.76
CA GLU A 31 3.36 -12.00 -3.70
C GLU A 31 4.11 -12.06 -2.36
N ASP A 32 5.43 -11.85 -2.40
CA ASP A 32 6.30 -11.82 -1.23
C ASP A 32 6.31 -10.42 -0.58
N PRO A 33 5.82 -10.29 0.67
CA PRO A 33 5.82 -9.05 1.44
C PRO A 33 7.21 -8.42 1.64
N CYS A 34 8.28 -9.23 1.63
CA CYS A 34 9.64 -8.77 1.89
C CYS A 34 10.25 -8.05 0.68
N THR A 35 9.80 -8.38 -0.54
CA THR A 35 10.35 -7.81 -1.78
C THR A 35 9.48 -6.72 -2.40
N CYS A 36 8.29 -6.45 -1.84
CA CYS A 36 7.42 -5.41 -2.36
C CYS A 36 7.94 -4.00 -2.02
N THR A 37 7.71 -3.08 -2.94
CA THR A 37 7.98 -1.64 -2.75
C THR A 37 6.68 -0.86 -2.53
N HIS A 38 5.58 -1.37 -3.10
CA HIS A 38 4.26 -0.78 -3.04
C HIS A 38 3.23 -1.84 -2.65
N VAL A 39 2.37 -1.52 -1.69
CA VAL A 39 1.17 -2.29 -1.37
C VAL A 39 -0.04 -1.50 -1.84
N VAL A 40 -0.91 -2.16 -2.60
CA VAL A 40 -2.18 -1.59 -3.06
C VAL A 40 -3.33 -2.31 -2.36
N MET A 41 -4.20 -1.54 -1.73
CA MET A 41 -5.38 -2.05 -1.02
C MET A 41 -6.53 -1.05 -1.02
N ASP A 42 -7.77 -1.53 -0.98
CA ASP A 42 -8.97 -0.71 -0.90
C ASP A 42 -9.24 -0.21 0.53
N ARG A 43 -9.12 -1.13 1.50
CA ARG A 43 -9.37 -0.92 2.93
C ARG A 43 -8.35 -1.68 3.76
N ILE A 44 -8.27 -1.37 5.05
CA ILE A 44 -7.29 -1.98 5.93
C ILE A 44 -7.78 -3.38 6.30
N LYS A 45 -7.11 -4.39 5.75
CA LYS A 45 -7.29 -5.80 6.14
C LYS A 45 -6.02 -6.31 6.78
N LEU A 46 -6.07 -6.52 8.10
CA LEU A 46 -4.99 -7.19 8.84
C LEU A 46 -4.84 -8.62 8.32
N SER A 47 -3.82 -8.82 7.51
CA SER A 47 -3.43 -10.11 6.96
C SER A 47 -1.98 -10.34 7.31
N ALA A 48 -1.53 -11.60 7.27
CA ALA A 48 -0.13 -11.93 7.45
C ALA A 48 0.78 -11.07 6.55
N LYS A 49 0.40 -10.89 5.28
CA LYS A 49 1.15 -10.04 4.34
C LYS A 49 1.29 -8.59 4.80
N LEU A 50 0.18 -7.95 5.21
CA LEU A 50 0.23 -6.56 5.68
C LEU A 50 1.08 -6.42 6.94
N LEU A 51 0.89 -7.33 7.91
CA LEU A 51 1.65 -7.31 9.15
C LEU A 51 3.15 -7.52 8.90
N THR A 52 3.51 -8.44 8.00
CA THR A 52 4.91 -8.63 7.57
C THR A 52 5.46 -7.36 6.94
N VAL A 53 4.71 -6.69 6.05
CA VAL A 53 5.16 -5.41 5.48
C VAL A 53 5.41 -4.36 6.57
N LEU A 54 4.48 -4.19 7.49
CA LEU A 54 4.59 -3.22 8.58
C LEU A 54 5.71 -3.56 9.58
N ALA A 55 6.11 -4.82 9.67
CA ALA A 55 7.20 -5.28 10.52
C ALA A 55 8.60 -5.00 9.93
N ARG A 56 8.72 -4.75 8.62
CA ARG A 56 10.00 -4.48 7.95
C ARG A 56 10.71 -3.24 8.48
N GLU A 57 12.04 -3.30 8.46
CA GLU A 57 12.90 -2.16 8.74
C GLU A 57 12.79 -1.07 7.67
N GLU A 58 12.75 -1.49 6.40
CA GLU A 58 12.62 -0.56 5.27
C GLU A 58 11.16 -0.13 5.04
N PRO A 59 10.91 1.17 4.79
CA PRO A 59 9.58 1.66 4.45
C PRO A 59 9.03 1.03 3.16
N CYS A 60 7.75 0.67 3.20
CA CYS A 60 6.99 0.27 2.01
C CYS A 60 5.88 1.30 1.77
N VAL A 61 5.69 1.70 0.51
CA VAL A 61 4.62 2.64 0.17
C VAL A 61 3.29 1.89 0.20
N ILE A 62 2.32 2.34 1.00
CA ILE A 62 0.97 1.76 1.04
C ILE A 62 0.00 2.76 0.41
N VAL A 63 -0.73 2.35 -0.62
CA VAL A 63 -1.65 3.23 -1.35
C VAL A 63 -2.97 2.55 -1.67
N ARG A 64 -4.00 3.35 -1.94
CA ARG A 64 -5.28 2.87 -2.47
C ARG A 64 -5.24 2.64 -3.98
N THR A 65 -6.24 1.90 -4.48
CA THR A 65 -6.40 1.55 -5.92
C THR A 65 -6.32 2.76 -6.85
N ARG A 66 -6.82 3.91 -6.39
CA ARG A 66 -6.80 5.19 -7.10
C ARG A 66 -5.42 5.58 -7.64
N TRP A 67 -4.35 5.18 -6.97
CA TRP A 67 -3.00 5.42 -7.48
C TRP A 67 -2.77 4.72 -8.82
N LEU A 68 -3.12 3.44 -8.93
CA LEU A 68 -3.00 2.69 -10.18
C LEU A 68 -4.02 3.11 -11.23
N GLU A 69 -5.21 3.57 -10.82
CA GLU A 69 -6.20 4.17 -11.74
C GLU A 69 -5.64 5.43 -12.40
N ASP A 70 -5.03 6.33 -11.62
CA ASP A 70 -4.38 7.54 -12.13
C ASP A 70 -3.15 7.20 -12.99
N CYS A 71 -2.36 6.19 -12.60
CA CYS A 71 -1.24 5.69 -13.41
C CYS A 71 -1.73 5.15 -14.76
N ALA A 72 -2.85 4.43 -14.78
CA ALA A 72 -3.45 3.92 -16.01
C ALA A 72 -3.92 5.07 -16.91
N ALA A 73 -4.62 6.05 -16.34
CA ALA A 73 -5.12 7.21 -17.07
C ALA A 73 -4.00 8.04 -17.71
N GLN A 74 -2.86 8.17 -17.04
CA GLN A 74 -1.72 8.94 -17.52
C GLN A 74 -0.67 8.10 -18.27
N SER A 75 -0.88 6.79 -18.38
CA SER A 75 0.08 5.84 -18.97
C SER A 75 1.50 5.98 -18.41
N THR A 76 1.63 6.33 -17.13
CA THR A 76 2.91 6.55 -16.45
C THR A 76 2.78 6.35 -14.95
N TRP A 77 3.90 6.13 -14.25
CA TRP A 77 3.94 6.06 -12.80
C TRP A 77 3.78 7.45 -12.19
N VAL A 78 2.67 7.69 -11.48
CA VAL A 78 2.43 8.98 -10.79
C VAL A 78 3.07 8.99 -9.40
N PRO A 79 3.52 10.16 -8.89
CA PRO A 79 4.04 10.27 -7.53
C PRO A 79 3.03 9.85 -6.47
N THR A 80 3.47 9.06 -5.49
CA THR A 80 2.61 8.47 -4.44
C THR A 80 2.36 9.37 -3.23
N ALA A 81 3.09 10.49 -3.11
CA ALA A 81 3.07 11.36 -1.92
C ALA A 81 1.77 12.16 -1.71
N SER A 82 0.77 12.01 -2.59
CA SER A 82 -0.49 12.75 -2.48
C SER A 82 -1.46 12.07 -1.51
N ASP A 83 -2.10 12.83 -0.62
CA ASP A 83 -3.10 12.34 0.34
C ASP A 83 -4.28 11.60 -0.33
N LYS A 84 -4.57 11.90 -1.60
CA LYS A 84 -5.60 11.20 -2.38
C LYS A 84 -5.30 9.71 -2.60
N PHE A 85 -4.05 9.29 -2.42
CA PHE A 85 -3.61 7.90 -2.56
C PHE A 85 -3.48 7.18 -1.22
N GLN A 86 -3.72 7.85 -0.09
CA GLN A 86 -3.74 7.20 1.21
C GLN A 86 -4.94 6.25 1.33
N VAL A 87 -4.76 5.18 2.10
CA VAL A 87 -5.83 4.21 2.37
C VAL A 87 -6.80 4.85 3.35
N GLN A 88 -8.03 5.11 2.91
CA GLN A 88 -9.04 5.78 3.71
C GLN A 88 -9.97 4.74 4.36
N ASP A 89 -9.58 4.27 5.55
CA ASP A 89 -10.37 3.36 6.37
C ASP A 89 -10.49 3.90 7.80
N ALA A 90 -11.29 4.96 7.96
CA ALA A 90 -11.43 5.66 9.24
C ALA A 90 -11.91 4.72 10.36
N ALA A 91 -12.81 3.78 10.04
CA ALA A 91 -13.33 2.80 10.99
C ALA A 91 -12.22 1.89 11.51
N LYS A 92 -11.44 1.26 10.62
CA LYS A 92 -10.37 0.35 11.04
C LYS A 92 -9.20 1.09 11.69
N GLN A 93 -8.83 2.29 11.22
CA GLN A 93 -7.79 3.08 11.88
C GLN A 93 -8.19 3.47 13.31
N LYS A 94 -9.46 3.83 13.54
CA LYS A 94 -9.98 4.13 14.88
C LYS A 94 -9.92 2.90 15.77
N GLU A 95 -10.44 1.76 15.29
CA GLU A 95 -10.39 0.47 16.01
C GLU A 95 -8.96 0.11 16.42
N LEU A 96 -7.98 0.26 15.51
CA LEU A 96 -6.59 -0.02 15.81
C LEU A 96 -5.97 0.99 16.79
N SER A 97 -6.34 2.27 16.68
CA SER A 97 -5.89 3.29 17.62
C SER A 97 -6.37 3.02 19.04
N GLU A 98 -7.64 2.62 19.18
CA GLU A 98 -8.24 2.23 20.45
C GLU A 98 -7.57 0.97 21.02
N ALA A 99 -7.34 -0.05 20.18
CA ALA A 99 -6.68 -1.29 20.59
C ALA A 99 -5.23 -1.09 21.06
N MET A 100 -4.48 -0.17 20.44
CA MET A 100 -3.10 0.11 20.80
C MET A 100 -2.94 1.20 21.87
N GLY A 101 -4.02 1.88 22.25
CA GLY A 101 -3.97 3.01 23.18
C GLY A 101 -3.17 4.23 22.66
N THR A 102 -2.89 4.28 21.36
CA THR A 102 -2.11 5.36 20.72
C THR A 102 -2.63 5.59 19.30
N PRO A 103 -2.58 6.83 18.75
CA PRO A 103 -3.11 7.07 17.41
C PRO A 103 -2.42 6.21 16.35
N PHE A 104 -3.18 5.51 15.51
CA PHE A 104 -2.66 4.72 14.40
C PHE A 104 -2.87 5.45 13.07
N SER A 105 -1.85 5.43 12.23
CA SER A 105 -1.97 5.82 10.83
C SER A 105 -1.17 4.85 9.98
N LEU A 106 -1.87 4.13 9.09
CA LEU A 106 -1.22 3.12 8.26
C LEU A 106 -0.17 3.76 7.33
N ASN A 107 -0.55 4.87 6.70
CA ASN A 107 0.31 5.61 5.78
C ASN A 107 1.50 6.32 6.46
N ARG A 108 1.48 6.48 7.79
CA ARG A 108 2.56 7.09 8.59
C ARG A 108 3.19 6.12 9.59
N TRP A 109 3.01 4.82 9.37
CA TRP A 109 3.48 3.80 10.31
C TRP A 109 4.99 3.88 10.56
N TRP A 110 5.76 4.10 9.49
CA TRP A 110 7.23 4.20 9.58
C TRP A 110 7.73 5.51 10.18
N ASP A 111 6.94 6.59 10.15
CA ASP A 111 7.33 7.89 10.74
C ASP A 111 7.45 7.82 12.28
N ARG A 112 6.82 6.81 12.88
CA ARG A 112 6.73 6.66 14.35
C ARG A 112 7.67 5.61 14.91
N ARG A 113 8.46 4.94 14.07
CA ARG A 113 9.44 3.98 14.58
C ARG A 113 10.59 4.72 15.24
N PRO A 114 10.98 4.36 16.48
CA PRO A 114 12.24 4.82 17.03
C PRO A 114 13.39 4.36 16.12
N PRO A 115 14.47 5.16 15.99
CA PRO A 115 15.68 4.68 15.33
C PRO A 115 16.14 3.40 16.04
N GLY A 116 16.40 2.34 15.26
CA GLY A 116 16.97 1.09 15.75
C GLY A 116 18.44 1.23 16.12
#